data_AF-A0A925RWD1-F1
#
_entry.id   AF-A0A925RWD1-F1
#
_cell.length_a   1.000
_cell.length_b   1.000
_cell.length_c   1.000
_cell.angle_alpha   90.00
_cell.angle_beta   90.00
_cell.angle_gamma   90.00
#
_symmetry.space_group_name_H-M   'P 1'
#
loop_
_entity.id
_entity.type
_entity.pdbx_description
1 polymer ?
#
loop_
_entity_poly.entity_id
_entity_poly.type
_entity_poly.pdbx_seq_one_letter_code
_entity_poly.pdbx_strand_id
1 'polypeptide(L)'
;MVNACRDGQYSPLIKRMSSGWAVMGESQFLKGYCLLLPDPVVPHLNAMDFSVRDKFLSDMGKLGDATLAATGALRINYAMFGNVEPALHAHVIPRYTTEEPTMRTAHPWMYDWSAAPQFDVQLHGPLLAAIRDRLS
;
A
#
# COMPACT_ATOMS: atom_id res chain seq x y z
N MET A 1 -6.29 -11.79 1.32
CA MET A 1 -6.36 -10.42 1.88
C MET A 1 -7.77 -9.84 1.85
N VAL A 2 -8.40 -9.61 0.69
CA VAL A 2 -9.72 -8.94 0.61
C VAL A 2 -10.81 -9.62 1.45
N ASN A 3 -10.92 -10.95 1.45
CA ASN A 3 -11.90 -11.65 2.30
C ASN A 3 -11.67 -11.37 3.79
N ALA A 4 -10.43 -11.47 4.28
CA ALA A 4 -10.11 -11.13 5.67
C ALA A 4 -10.43 -9.66 6.02
N CYS A 5 -10.30 -8.74 5.07
CA CYS A 5 -10.74 -7.35 5.26
C CYS A 5 -12.27 -7.25 5.40
N ARG A 6 -13.03 -7.94 4.54
CA ARG A 6 -14.50 -8.01 4.62
C ARG A 6 -14.98 -8.59 5.95
N ASP A 7 -14.27 -9.60 6.44
CA ASP A 7 -14.58 -10.28 7.71
C ASP A 7 -14.10 -9.49 8.94
N GLY A 8 -13.40 -8.36 8.74
CA GLY A 8 -12.87 -7.53 9.83
C GLY A 8 -11.69 -8.15 10.59
N GLN A 9 -11.04 -9.18 10.02
CA GLN A 9 -9.99 -9.98 10.67
C GLN A 9 -8.58 -9.68 10.16
N TYR A 10 -8.41 -8.69 9.29
CA TYR A 10 -7.11 -8.35 8.73
C TYR A 10 -6.39 -7.27 9.54
N SER A 11 -5.43 -7.67 10.37
CA SER A 11 -4.70 -6.75 11.27
C SER A 11 -4.01 -5.57 10.56
N PRO A 12 -3.43 -5.71 9.34
CA PRO A 12 -2.85 -4.58 8.61
C PRO A 12 -3.87 -3.62 7.98
N LEU A 13 -5.17 -3.79 8.22
CA LEU A 13 -6.22 -2.96 7.62
C LEU A 13 -6.12 -1.49 8.07
N ILE A 14 -5.89 -0.60 7.11
CA ILE A 14 -5.93 0.85 7.33
C ILE A 14 -7.38 1.32 7.27
N LYS A 15 -8.05 1.22 6.10
CA LYS A 15 -9.41 1.75 5.91
C LYS A 15 -10.13 1.08 4.74
N ARG A 16 -11.46 0.97 4.82
CA ARG A 16 -12.32 0.74 3.64
C ARG A 16 -12.38 2.02 2.81
N MET A 17 -11.84 1.98 1.60
CA MET A 17 -11.88 3.05 0.60
C MET A 17 -13.10 2.87 -0.32
N SER A 18 -13.37 3.83 -1.20
CA SER A 18 -14.51 3.75 -2.12
C SER A 18 -14.37 2.62 -3.16
N SER A 19 -13.14 2.39 -3.63
CA SER A 19 -12.78 1.41 -4.66
C SER A 19 -12.28 0.08 -4.11
N GLY A 20 -12.00 0.00 -2.81
CA GLY A 20 -11.36 -1.18 -2.23
C GLY A 20 -10.91 -1.00 -0.78
N TRP A 21 -9.79 -1.65 -0.43
CA TRP A 21 -9.24 -1.70 0.91
C TRP A 21 -7.81 -1.16 0.91
N ALA A 22 -7.55 -0.15 1.74
CA ALA A 22 -6.20 0.30 2.03
C ALA A 22 -5.64 -0.53 3.20
N VAL A 23 -4.45 -1.11 3.01
CA VAL A 23 -3.78 -1.94 4.02
C VAL A 23 -2.28 -1.62 4.07
N MET A 24 -1.63 -1.86 5.21
CA MET A 24 -0.17 -1.92 5.25
C MET A 24 0.30 -3.25 4.66
N GLY A 25 1.47 -3.25 4.00
CA GLY A 25 2.08 -4.49 3.52
C GLY A 25 2.52 -5.37 4.68
N GLU A 26 2.40 -6.69 4.54
CA GLU A 26 2.84 -7.62 5.60
C GLU A 26 4.35 -7.59 5.78
N SER A 27 5.12 -7.52 4.69
CA SER A 27 6.58 -7.30 4.76
C SER A 27 6.88 -5.80 4.66
N GLN A 28 7.25 -5.17 5.78
CA GLN A 28 7.55 -3.73 5.87
C GLN A 28 9.02 -3.44 5.47
N PHE A 29 9.39 -3.82 4.24
CA PHE A 29 10.75 -3.61 3.68
C PHE A 29 11.15 -2.12 3.61
N LEU A 30 10.15 -1.24 3.51
CA LEU A 30 10.25 0.17 3.82
C LEU A 30 9.14 0.54 4.78
N LYS A 31 9.47 1.32 5.82
CA LYS A 31 8.52 1.82 6.81
C LYS A 31 7.34 2.49 6.11
N GLY A 32 6.11 2.06 6.41
CA GLY A 32 4.91 2.70 5.86
C GLY A 32 4.52 2.20 4.47
N TYR A 33 5.13 1.11 3.99
CA TYR A 33 4.71 0.46 2.75
C TYR A 33 3.25 -0.02 2.86
N CYS A 34 2.44 0.37 1.87
CA CYS A 34 1.02 0.11 1.81
C CYS A 34 0.60 -0.54 0.48
N LEU A 35 -0.59 -1.13 0.50
CA LEU A 35 -1.28 -1.67 -0.66
C LEU A 35 -2.70 -1.11 -0.75
N LEU A 36 -3.18 -0.85 -1.96
CA LEU A 36 -4.60 -0.72 -2.26
C LEU A 36 -5.09 -1.96 -2.99
N LEU A 37 -6.10 -2.62 -2.43
CA LEU A 37 -6.70 -3.84 -2.96
C LEU A 37 -8.12 -3.52 -3.46
N PRO A 38 -8.45 -3.70 -4.75
CA PRO A 38 -9.79 -3.43 -5.25
C PRO A 38 -10.80 -4.41 -4.66
N ASP A 39 -12.03 -3.93 -4.45
CA ASP A 39 -13.17 -4.76 -4.06
C ASP A 39 -14.40 -4.31 -4.87
N PRO A 40 -14.83 -5.08 -5.90
CA PRO A 40 -14.50 -6.50 -6.15
C PRO A 40 -13.06 -6.74 -6.65
N VAL A 41 -12.56 -7.96 -6.40
CA VAL A 41 -11.24 -8.40 -6.88
C VAL A 41 -11.27 -8.54 -8.40
N VAL A 42 -10.27 -7.97 -9.07
CA VAL A 42 -10.09 -8.04 -10.53
C VAL A 42 -8.64 -8.39 -10.85
N PRO A 43 -8.32 -8.96 -12.03
CA PRO A 43 -6.95 -9.39 -12.32
C PRO A 43 -5.98 -8.24 -12.64
N HIS A 44 -6.47 -7.16 -13.25
CA HIS A 44 -5.63 -6.03 -13.63
C HIS A 44 -6.46 -4.76 -13.80
N LEU A 45 -5.80 -3.61 -13.81
CA LEU A 45 -6.43 -2.29 -13.94
C LEU A 45 -7.32 -2.20 -15.20
N ASN A 46 -6.88 -2.81 -16.29
CA ASN A 46 -7.58 -2.80 -17.57
C ASN A 46 -8.90 -3.62 -17.58
N ALA A 47 -9.13 -4.47 -16.57
CA ALA A 47 -10.36 -5.25 -16.44
C ALA A 47 -11.50 -4.44 -15.79
N MET A 48 -11.19 -3.27 -15.22
CA MET A 48 -12.19 -2.38 -14.64
C MET A 48 -12.86 -1.51 -15.70
N ASP A 49 -14.16 -1.31 -15.55
CA ASP A 49 -14.89 -0.24 -16.21
C ASP A 49 -14.27 1.13 -15.89
N PHE A 50 -14.39 2.06 -16.84
CA PHE A 50 -13.77 3.38 -16.76
C PHE A 50 -14.05 4.10 -15.43
N SER A 51 -15.32 4.16 -15.02
CA SER A 51 -15.71 4.88 -13.80
C SER A 51 -15.23 4.23 -12.50
N VAL A 52 -14.96 2.92 -12.51
CA VAL A 52 -14.40 2.16 -11.37
C VAL A 52 -12.89 2.34 -11.34
N ARG A 53 -12.24 2.29 -12.51
CA ARG A 53 -10.80 2.54 -12.66
C ARG A 53 -10.40 3.92 -12.16
N ASP A 54 -11.16 4.96 -12.51
CA ASP A 54 -10.89 6.34 -12.06
C ASP A 54 -10.96 6.46 -10.54
N LYS A 55 -11.96 5.82 -9.91
CA LYS A 55 -12.08 5.78 -8.45
C LYS A 55 -10.90 5.04 -7.81
N PHE A 56 -10.49 3.92 -8.39
CA PHE A 56 -9.35 3.15 -7.90
C PHE A 56 -8.03 3.95 -7.96
N LEU A 57 -7.76 4.61 -9.09
CA LEU A 57 -6.58 5.45 -9.24
C LEU A 57 -6.63 6.69 -8.32
N SER A 58 -7.81 7.29 -8.14
CA SER A 58 -7.99 8.39 -7.19
C SER A 58 -7.75 7.95 -5.74
N ASP A 59 -8.30 6.81 -5.32
CA ASP A 59 -8.07 6.25 -3.99
C ASP A 59 -6.61 5.85 -3.77
N MET A 60 -5.93 5.35 -4.81
CA MET A 60 -4.49 5.06 -4.76
C MET A 60 -3.68 6.32 -4.51
N GLY A 61 -4.02 7.42 -5.19
CA GLY A 61 -3.42 8.74 -4.95
C GLY A 61 -3.66 9.23 -3.52
N LYS A 62 -4.90 9.18 -3.02
CA LYS A 62 -5.23 9.55 -1.63
C LYS A 62 -4.46 8.72 -0.60
N LEU A 63 -4.31 7.43 -0.85
CA LEU A 63 -3.48 6.57 0.00
C LEU A 63 -2.03 7.03 0.01
N GLY A 64 -1.47 7.34 -1.16
CA GLY A 64 -0.13 7.90 -1.23
C GLY A 64 0.03 9.25 -0.53
N ASP A 65 -0.92 10.18 -0.68
CA ASP A 65 -0.89 11.47 0.01
C ASP A 65 -0.92 11.29 1.53
N ALA A 66 -1.81 10.43 2.04
CA ALA A 66 -1.90 10.11 3.46
C ALA A 66 -0.61 9.45 3.97
N THR A 67 -0.06 8.48 3.23
CA THR A 67 1.22 7.82 3.56
C THR A 67 2.37 8.82 3.55
N LEU A 68 2.46 9.70 2.55
CA LEU A 68 3.49 10.72 2.44
C LEU A 68 3.46 11.66 3.65
N ALA A 69 2.28 12.17 3.99
CA ALA A 69 2.08 13.09 5.11
C ALA A 69 2.29 12.43 6.49
N ALA A 70 1.98 11.13 6.63
CA ALA A 70 2.18 10.41 7.89
C ALA A 70 3.65 10.02 8.12
N THR A 71 4.40 9.75 7.05
CA THR A 71 5.78 9.26 7.12
C THR A 71 6.82 10.35 7.01
N GLY A 72 6.49 11.50 6.39
CA GLY A 72 7.49 12.50 6.00
C GLY A 72 8.44 12.01 4.90
N ALA A 73 8.02 10.99 4.13
CA ALA A 73 8.79 10.48 3.00
C ALA A 73 9.09 11.59 1.98
N LEU A 74 10.15 11.42 1.21
CA LEU A 74 10.53 12.34 0.13
C LEU A 74 9.52 12.31 -1.02
N ARG A 75 9.02 11.11 -1.35
CA ARG A 75 8.04 10.85 -2.41
C ARG A 75 7.40 9.49 -2.22
N ILE A 76 6.35 9.22 -2.98
CA ILE A 76 5.74 7.89 -3.12
C ILE A 76 6.13 7.29 -4.47
N ASN A 77 6.50 6.02 -4.49
CA ASN A 77 6.54 5.20 -5.69
C ASN A 77 5.27 4.36 -5.76
N TYR A 78 4.69 4.28 -6.95
CA TYR A 78 3.51 3.45 -7.23
C TYR A 78 3.88 2.34 -8.21
N ALA A 79 3.33 1.15 -8.00
CA ALA A 79 3.50 0.06 -8.94
C ALA A 79 2.29 -0.89 -8.92
N MET A 80 2.05 -1.54 -10.06
CA MET A 80 1.09 -2.64 -10.22
C MET A 80 1.76 -3.63 -11.18
N PHE A 81 2.02 -4.86 -10.71
CA PHE A 81 2.66 -5.90 -11.53
C PHE A 81 1.66 -6.98 -11.94
N GLY A 82 1.27 -7.84 -11.00
CA GLY A 82 0.32 -8.92 -11.24
C GLY A 82 0.92 -10.23 -11.77
N ASN A 83 2.25 -10.33 -11.92
CA ASN A 83 2.90 -11.51 -12.50
C ASN A 83 2.92 -12.74 -11.56
N VAL A 84 3.06 -12.51 -10.25
CA VAL A 84 3.13 -13.59 -9.24
C VAL A 84 1.78 -13.78 -8.55
N GLU A 85 1.20 -12.70 -8.05
CA GLU A 85 -0.18 -12.67 -7.54
C GLU A 85 -1.08 -12.06 -8.62
N PRO A 86 -1.95 -12.85 -9.28
CA PRO A 86 -2.78 -12.37 -10.38
C PRO A 86 -3.90 -11.41 -9.96
N ALA A 87 -4.30 -11.39 -8.68
CA ALA A 87 -5.27 -10.41 -8.21
C ALA A 87 -4.62 -9.01 -8.17
N LEU A 88 -5.27 -8.00 -8.76
CA LEU A 88 -4.77 -6.63 -8.79
C LEU A 88 -4.52 -6.13 -7.36
N HIS A 89 -3.36 -5.52 -7.17
CA HIS A 89 -3.00 -4.78 -5.98
C HIS A 89 -2.06 -3.64 -6.41
N ALA A 90 -2.31 -2.44 -5.90
CA ALA A 90 -1.45 -1.30 -6.14
C ALA A 90 -0.52 -1.07 -4.96
N HIS A 91 0.78 -1.05 -5.24
CA HIS A 91 1.83 -0.76 -4.27
C HIS A 91 1.94 0.74 -4.05
N VAL A 92 1.97 1.17 -2.79
CA VAL A 92 2.22 2.56 -2.36
C VAL A 92 3.45 2.54 -1.46
N ILE A 93 4.57 3.00 -2.01
CA ILE A 93 5.90 2.78 -1.44
C ILE A 93 6.52 4.13 -1.07
N PRO A 94 6.57 4.52 0.22
CA PRO A 94 7.26 5.72 0.64
C PRO A 94 8.77 5.57 0.46
N ARG A 95 9.41 6.61 -0.09
CA ARG A 95 10.86 6.68 -0.32
C ARG A 95 11.50 7.76 0.56
N TYR A 96 12.66 7.50 1.12
CA TYR A 96 13.31 8.33 2.14
C TYR A 96 14.70 8.79 1.71
N THR A 97 15.11 9.97 2.18
CA THR A 97 16.48 10.47 2.00
C THR A 97 17.51 9.70 2.81
N THR A 98 17.06 8.99 3.85
CA THR A 98 17.86 8.16 4.75
C THR A 98 18.06 6.73 4.26
N GLU A 99 17.51 6.35 3.10
CA GLU A 99 17.82 5.07 2.47
C GLU A 99 19.31 5.00 2.12
N GLU A 100 19.87 3.79 2.15
CA GLU A 100 21.23 3.54 1.69
C GLU A 100 21.48 4.16 0.29
N PRO A 101 22.64 4.80 0.04
CA PRO A 101 22.87 5.55 -1.19
C PRO A 101 22.57 4.79 -2.48
N THR A 102 22.94 3.51 -2.54
CA THR A 102 22.68 2.64 -3.70
C THR A 102 21.20 2.29 -3.86
N MET A 103 20.44 2.27 -2.77
CA MET A 103 19.01 1.94 -2.79
C MET A 103 18.14 3.13 -3.16
N ARG A 104 18.57 4.37 -2.89
CA ARG A 104 17.82 5.60 -3.21
C ARG A 104 17.44 5.74 -4.69
N THR A 105 18.27 5.23 -5.60
CA THR A 105 18.01 5.25 -7.04
C THR A 105 17.58 3.88 -7.60
N ALA A 106 17.65 2.83 -6.78
CA ALA A 106 17.22 1.50 -7.17
C ALA A 106 15.69 1.37 -7.20
N HIS A 107 15.23 0.36 -7.92
CA HIS A 107 13.84 -0.08 -7.83
C HIS A 107 13.53 -0.67 -6.44
N PRO A 108 12.32 -0.46 -5.88
CA PRO A 108 11.95 -1.02 -4.58
C PRO A 108 12.07 -2.56 -4.47
N TRP A 109 12.01 -3.27 -5.60
CA TRP A 109 12.20 -4.73 -5.63
C TRP A 109 13.66 -5.17 -5.44
N MET A 110 14.62 -4.25 -5.38
CA MET A 110 16.01 -4.56 -5.06
C MET A 110 16.28 -4.72 -3.55
N TYR A 111 15.32 -4.36 -2.70
CA TYR A 111 15.42 -4.61 -1.25
C TYR A 111 15.37 -6.10 -0.96
N ASP A 112 15.98 -6.52 0.15
CA ASP A 112 15.78 -7.88 0.67
C ASP A 112 14.46 -7.94 1.45
N TRP A 113 13.41 -8.41 0.77
CA TRP A 113 12.07 -8.57 1.35
C TRP A 113 12.00 -9.66 2.42
N SER A 114 12.96 -10.59 2.44
CA SER A 114 13.01 -11.69 3.42
C SER A 114 13.60 -11.23 4.76
N ALA A 115 14.48 -10.23 4.72
CA ALA A 115 15.06 -9.59 5.91
C ALA A 115 14.15 -8.50 6.50
N ALA A 116 13.09 -8.11 5.80
CA ALA A 116 12.19 -7.06 6.23
C ALA A 116 11.36 -7.47 7.46
N PRO A 117 11.11 -6.55 8.41
CA PRO A 117 10.24 -6.81 9.53
C PRO A 117 8.82 -7.13 9.03
N GLN A 118 8.21 -8.16 9.58
CA GLN A 118 6.80 -8.43 9.36
C GLN A 118 5.93 -7.39 10.07
N PHE A 119 4.75 -7.13 9.54
CA PHE A 119 3.78 -6.26 10.15
C PHE A 119 3.47 -6.78 11.55
N ASP A 120 3.46 -5.84 12.48
CA ASP A 120 3.25 -6.06 13.90
C ASP A 120 2.44 -4.88 14.42
N VAL A 121 1.36 -5.17 15.14
CA VAL A 121 0.40 -4.15 15.55
C VAL A 121 0.98 -3.17 16.57
N GLN A 122 1.93 -3.60 17.39
CA GLN A 122 2.54 -2.74 18.40
C GLN A 122 3.55 -1.79 17.77
N LEU A 123 4.39 -2.31 16.87
CA LEU A 123 5.40 -1.53 16.17
C LEU A 123 4.80 -0.59 15.11
N HIS A 124 3.87 -1.10 14.31
CA HIS A 124 3.36 -0.40 13.13
C HIS A 124 1.98 0.26 13.34
N GLY A 125 1.24 -0.14 14.37
CA GLY A 125 -0.09 0.39 14.69
C GLY A 125 -0.16 1.91 14.81
N PRO A 126 0.79 2.60 15.46
CA PRO A 126 0.78 4.06 15.52
C PRO A 126 0.86 4.72 14.13
N LEU A 127 1.72 4.21 13.24
CA LEU A 127 1.81 4.73 11.87
C LEU A 127 0.57 4.38 11.05
N LEU A 128 0.05 3.17 11.21
CA LEU A 128 -1.20 2.74 10.59
C LEU A 128 -2.35 3.70 10.93
N ALA A 129 -2.50 4.00 12.22
CA ALA A 129 -3.51 4.95 12.70
C ALA A 129 -3.28 6.36 12.12
N ALA A 130 -2.04 6.84 12.10
CA ALA A 130 -1.72 8.15 11.52
C ALA A 130 -2.05 8.24 10.01
N ILE A 131 -1.85 7.16 9.24
CA ILE A 131 -2.26 7.10 7.83
C ILE A 131 -3.79 7.08 7.74
N ARG A 132 -4.45 6.25 8.55
CA ARG A 132 -5.92 6.15 8.60
C ARG A 132 -6.58 7.51 8.85
N ASP A 133 -6.07 8.28 9.79
CA ASP A 133 -6.64 9.59 10.18
C ASP A 133 -6.49 10.65 9.06
N ARG A 134 -5.56 10.45 8.13
CA ARG A 134 -5.34 11.32 6.96
C ARG A 134 -6.13 10.91 5.73
N LEU A 135 -6.75 9.73 5.77
CA LEU A 135 -7.73 9.31 4.78
C LEU A 135 -9.09 9.82 5.24
N SER A 136 -9.42 11.08 4.96
CA SER A 136 -10.78 11.60 5.11
C SER A 136 -11.67 11.08 3.99
#